data_AF-A0A9X2P0T2-F1
#
_entry.id   AF-A0A9X2P0T2-F1
#
_cell.length_a   1.000
_cell.length_b   1.000
_cell.length_c   1.000
_cell.angle_alpha   90.00
_cell.angle_beta   90.00
_cell.angle_gamma   90.00
#
_symmetry.space_group_name_H-M   'P 1'
#
loop_
_entity.id
_entity.type
_entity.pdbx_description
1 polymer ?
#
loop_
_entity_poly.entity_id
_entity_poly.type
_entity_poly.pdbx_seq_one_letter_code
_entity_poly.pdbx_strand_id
1 'polypeptide(L)'
;MKAMHYDFENVGGLLQVIAVPPASFVQIRKDYAAGLNYLELRNREDIVSIPVYANDTYSYNEDKEVNDAGDCWNVSIEGVIPKLSPANHQLMEMLERGLWYVLAVDGNGAVHWCGQEDALMLFATNKTSGRSASERNGTSFTFTCIQDEPTVYIENMEEI
;
A
#
# COMPACT_ATOMS: atom_id res chain seq x y z
N MET A 1 -8.18 14.50 30.36
CA MET A 1 -7.90 13.06 30.12
C MET A 1 -8.12 12.81 28.65
N LYS A 2 -7.13 12.26 27.93
CA LYS A 2 -7.32 11.84 26.53
C LYS A 2 -7.85 10.41 26.56
N ALA A 3 -8.82 10.09 25.73
CA ALA A 3 -9.41 8.76 25.61
C ALA A 3 -9.21 8.26 24.19
N MET A 4 -8.96 6.96 24.03
CA MET A 4 -8.96 6.33 22.72
C MET A 4 -10.40 6.21 22.23
N HIS A 5 -10.63 6.57 20.97
CA HIS A 5 -11.89 6.29 20.31
C HIS A 5 -11.85 4.84 19.79
N TYR A 6 -12.90 4.07 20.06
CA TYR A 6 -13.03 2.69 19.61
C TYR A 6 -14.31 2.55 18.81
N ASP A 7 -14.18 2.03 17.60
CA ASP A 7 -15.30 1.50 16.83
C ASP A 7 -15.36 -0.03 17.04
N PHE A 8 -16.57 -0.56 17.20
CA PHE A 8 -16.80 -2.00 17.36
C PHE A 8 -17.06 -2.69 16.01
N GLU A 9 -17.33 -1.93 14.95
CA GLU A 9 -17.40 -2.43 13.58
C GLU A 9 -15.99 -2.38 12.95
N ASN A 10 -15.19 -3.41 13.21
CA ASN A 10 -13.84 -3.53 12.63
C ASN A 10 -13.83 -4.52 11.47
N VAL A 11 -13.72 -3.98 10.26
CA VAL A 11 -13.49 -4.74 9.03
C VAL A 11 -11.98 -4.73 8.78
N GLY A 12 -11.30 -5.80 9.17
CA GLY A 12 -9.86 -5.96 8.92
C GLY A 12 -9.54 -6.22 7.44
N GLY A 13 -8.24 -6.26 7.12
CA GLY A 13 -7.75 -6.54 5.76
C GLY A 13 -7.70 -5.29 4.87
N LEU A 14 -7.36 -5.49 3.60
CA LEU A 14 -7.28 -4.43 2.59
C LEU A 14 -8.49 -4.47 1.66
N LEU A 15 -8.95 -3.30 1.22
CA LEU A 15 -9.95 -3.12 0.15
C LEU A 15 -9.32 -2.78 -1.19
N GLN A 16 -8.21 -2.05 -1.18
CA GLN A 16 -7.56 -1.59 -2.39
C GLN A 16 -6.09 -1.31 -2.15
N VAL A 17 -5.26 -1.61 -3.15
CA VAL A 17 -3.86 -1.19 -3.20
C VAL A 17 -3.66 -0.35 -4.46
N ILE A 18 -3.10 0.85 -4.33
CA ILE A 18 -2.83 1.74 -5.46
C ILE A 18 -1.35 2.09 -5.49
N ALA A 19 -0.65 1.72 -6.56
CA ALA A 19 0.74 2.09 -6.77
C ALA A 19 0.82 3.38 -7.59
N VAL A 20 1.45 4.40 -7.00
CA VAL A 20 1.62 5.73 -7.58
C VAL A 20 3.09 5.90 -7.97
N PRO A 21 3.40 6.13 -9.25
CA PRO A 21 4.78 6.34 -9.66
C PRO A 21 5.27 7.71 -9.15
N PRO A 22 6.57 7.88 -8.83
CA PRO A 22 7.12 9.14 -8.32
C PRO A 22 6.86 10.34 -9.24
N ALA A 23 6.80 10.13 -10.56
CA ALA A 23 6.51 11.18 -11.53
C ALA A 23 5.08 11.75 -11.42
N SER A 24 4.15 10.99 -10.84
CA SER A 24 2.75 11.39 -10.63
C SER A 24 2.53 12.11 -9.31
N PHE A 25 3.40 11.90 -8.33
CA PHE A 25 3.37 12.53 -7.01
C PHE A 25 3.77 14.00 -7.11
N VAL A 26 3.03 14.88 -6.42
CA VAL A 26 3.39 16.29 -6.27
C VAL A 26 3.81 16.59 -4.84
N GLN A 27 2.90 16.36 -3.88
CA GLN A 27 3.16 16.56 -2.46
C GLN A 27 2.03 15.96 -1.61
N ILE A 28 2.28 15.85 -0.30
CA ILE A 28 1.24 15.70 0.71
C ILE A 28 0.92 17.08 1.30
N ARG A 29 -0.25 17.62 0.99
CA ARG A 29 -0.71 18.89 1.55
C ARG A 29 -1.25 18.67 2.96
N LYS A 30 -0.65 19.33 3.94
CA LYS A 30 -1.06 19.25 5.35
C LYS A 30 -2.01 20.40 5.71
N ASP A 31 -3.18 20.08 6.23
CA ASP A 31 -4.06 21.03 6.92
C ASP A 31 -3.74 21.00 8.42
N TYR A 32 -2.96 21.98 8.87
CA TYR A 32 -2.55 22.07 10.28
C TYR A 32 -3.69 22.43 11.24
N ALA A 33 -4.78 23.03 10.76
CA ALA A 33 -5.91 23.39 11.60
C ALA A 33 -6.78 22.17 11.91
N ALA A 34 -7.01 21.32 10.90
CA ALA A 34 -7.77 20.08 11.03
C ALA A 34 -6.90 18.86 11.42
N GLY A 35 -5.59 18.94 11.26
CA GLY A 35 -4.67 17.81 11.47
C GLY A 35 -4.78 16.74 10.38
N LEU A 36 -5.20 17.12 9.18
CA LEU A 36 -5.49 16.22 8.07
C LEU A 36 -4.44 16.33 6.96
N ASN A 37 -4.25 15.25 6.20
CA ASN A 37 -3.32 15.23 5.07
C ASN A 37 -4.07 14.88 3.78
N TYR A 38 -3.71 15.56 2.69
CA TYR A 38 -4.32 15.36 1.38
C TYR A 38 -3.24 15.05 0.35
N LEU A 39 -3.47 14.05 -0.49
CA LEU A 39 -2.55 13.68 -1.55
C LEU A 39 -2.79 14.53 -2.80
N GLU A 40 -1.74 15.19 -3.31
CA GLU A 40 -1.78 15.92 -4.57
C GLU A 40 -1.03 15.17 -5.68
N LEU A 41 -1.73 14.94 -6.79
CA LEU A 41 -1.26 14.18 -7.95
C LEU A 41 -1.40 14.99 -9.22
N ARG A 42 -0.45 14.85 -10.15
CA ARG A 42 -0.50 15.51 -11.47
C ARG A 42 -0.98 14.60 -12.60
N ASN A 43 -0.37 13.42 -12.73
CA ASN A 43 -0.61 12.49 -13.83
C ASN A 43 -1.24 11.23 -13.24
N ARG A 44 -2.52 11.00 -13.53
CA ARG A 44 -3.25 9.85 -12.99
C ARG A 44 -3.25 8.65 -13.94
N GLU A 45 -2.81 8.81 -15.19
CA GLU A 45 -2.88 7.75 -16.21
C GLU A 45 -1.92 6.59 -15.94
N ASP A 46 -0.78 6.88 -15.30
CA ASP A 46 0.26 5.89 -14.98
C ASP A 46 0.10 5.28 -13.57
N ILE A 47 -0.99 5.61 -12.87
CA ILE A 47 -1.30 5.05 -11.54
C ILE A 47 -1.90 3.66 -11.73
N VAL A 48 -1.40 2.71 -10.94
CA VAL A 48 -1.80 1.30 -11.04
C VAL A 48 -2.69 0.94 -9.87
N SER A 49 -3.97 0.65 -10.16
CA SER A 49 -4.88 0.07 -9.17
C SER A 49 -4.78 -1.46 -9.19
N ILE A 50 -4.47 -2.04 -8.03
CA ILE A 50 -4.42 -3.48 -7.82
C ILE A 50 -5.68 -3.88 -7.03
N PRO A 51 -6.63 -4.57 -7.66
CA PRO A 51 -7.86 -4.98 -6.99
C PRO A 51 -7.54 -6.00 -5.89
N VAL A 52 -8.13 -5.79 -4.71
CA VAL A 52 -8.04 -6.71 -3.58
C VAL A 52 -9.26 -7.61 -3.58
N TYR A 53 -9.03 -8.93 -3.52
CA TYR A 53 -10.10 -9.89 -3.34
C TYR A 53 -10.40 -10.08 -1.85
N ALA A 54 -11.68 -10.13 -1.50
CA ALA A 54 -12.13 -10.40 -0.14
C ALA A 54 -11.94 -11.90 0.21
N ASN A 55 -10.69 -12.31 0.41
CA ASN A 55 -10.31 -13.70 0.69
C ASN A 55 -9.21 -13.84 1.76
N ASP A 56 -9.04 -12.81 2.60
CA ASP A 56 -8.04 -12.74 3.69
C ASP A 56 -6.57 -12.90 3.26
N THR A 57 -6.28 -12.81 1.95
CA THR A 57 -4.90 -12.96 1.44
C THR A 57 -4.12 -11.65 1.36
N TYR A 58 -4.75 -10.53 1.72
CA TYR A 58 -4.18 -9.21 1.61
C TYR A 58 -3.99 -8.58 2.97
N SER A 59 -2.79 -8.06 3.22
CA SER A 59 -2.41 -7.48 4.50
C SER A 59 -1.58 -6.22 4.29
N TYR A 60 -1.74 -5.29 5.22
CA TYR A 60 -0.84 -4.17 5.43
C TYR A 60 -0.22 -4.34 6.82
N ASN A 61 1.07 -4.07 6.91
CA ASN A 61 1.83 -4.13 8.15
C ASN A 61 2.77 -2.93 8.24
N GLU A 62 2.89 -2.39 9.44
CA GLU A 62 3.81 -1.32 9.79
C GLU A 62 4.40 -1.63 11.17
N ASP A 63 5.65 -2.08 11.17
CA ASP A 63 6.37 -2.42 12.39
C ASP A 63 7.39 -1.34 12.72
N LYS A 64 7.21 -0.69 13.87
CA LYS A 64 8.21 0.22 14.42
C LYS A 64 9.35 -0.57 15.06
N GLU A 65 10.56 -0.35 14.57
CA GLU A 65 11.79 -0.82 15.18
C GLU A 65 12.54 0.36 15.81
N VAL A 66 13.01 0.16 17.04
CA VAL A 66 13.82 1.16 17.77
C VAL A 66 15.22 0.57 17.91
N ASN A 67 16.20 1.21 17.29
CA ASN A 67 17.60 0.79 17.35
C ASN A 67 18.51 1.94 17.80
N ASP A 68 19.79 1.64 18.03
CA ASP A 68 20.77 2.63 18.51
C ASP A 68 21.00 3.79 17.50
N ALA A 69 20.61 3.61 16.24
CA ALA A 69 20.72 4.61 15.17
C ALA A 69 19.44 5.45 14.98
N GLY A 70 18.33 5.08 15.63
CA GLY A 70 17.06 5.79 15.54
C GLY A 70 15.85 4.87 15.46
N ASP A 71 14.68 5.49 15.32
CA ASP A 71 13.43 4.79 15.03
C ASP A 71 13.32 4.55 13.52
N CYS A 72 12.86 3.37 13.11
CA CYS A 72 12.48 3.09 11.73
C CYS A 72 11.16 2.30 11.68
N TRP A 73 10.50 2.35 10.52
CA TRP A 73 9.23 1.69 10.27
C TRP A 73 9.38 0.75 9.08
N ASN A 74 9.26 -0.54 9.33
CA ASN A 74 9.19 -1.56 8.29
C ASN A 74 7.76 -1.63 7.79
N VAL A 75 7.54 -1.18 6.55
CA VAL A 75 6.21 -1.16 5.95
C VAL A 75 6.13 -2.24 4.89
N SER A 76 5.12 -3.10 4.99
CA SER A 76 4.84 -4.13 4.00
C SER A 76 3.36 -4.19 3.61
N ILE A 77 3.11 -4.43 2.33
CA ILE A 77 1.79 -4.69 1.78
C ILE A 77 1.89 -5.98 0.99
N GLU A 78 1.09 -6.98 1.35
CA GLU A 78 1.14 -8.29 0.74
C GLU A 78 -0.22 -8.66 0.15
N GLY A 79 -0.21 -9.46 -0.90
CA GLY A 79 -1.44 -9.89 -1.55
C GLY A 79 -1.24 -11.00 -2.56
N VAL A 80 -2.35 -11.60 -3.00
CA VAL A 80 -2.35 -12.62 -4.07
C VAL A 80 -3.25 -12.17 -5.20
N ILE A 81 -2.67 -11.93 -6.37
CA ILE A 81 -3.40 -11.66 -7.60
C ILE A 81 -3.80 -13.02 -8.21
N PRO A 82 -5.09 -13.37 -8.23
CA PRO A 82 -5.53 -14.68 -8.69
C PRO A 82 -5.40 -14.77 -10.21
N LYS A 83 -5.20 -16.00 -10.69
CA LYS A 83 -5.05 -16.36 -12.10
C LYS A 83 -3.82 -15.71 -12.74
N LEU A 84 -2.82 -16.55 -13.03
CA LEU A 84 -1.73 -16.17 -13.94
C LEU A 84 -2.31 -15.81 -15.32
N SER A 85 -2.47 -14.51 -15.56
CA SER A 85 -2.99 -13.95 -16.80
C SER A 85 -1.85 -13.32 -17.59
N PRO A 86 -1.58 -13.77 -18.83
CA PRO A 86 -0.63 -13.10 -19.72
C PRO A 86 -0.97 -11.61 -19.94
N ALA A 87 -2.24 -11.24 -19.82
CA ALA A 87 -2.68 -9.85 -19.97
C ALA A 87 -2.05 -8.90 -18.95
N ASN A 88 -1.69 -9.40 -17.76
CA ASN A 88 -1.11 -8.58 -16.70
C ASN A 88 0.43 -8.61 -16.73
N HIS A 89 1.05 -9.35 -17.66
CA HIS A 89 2.49 -9.59 -17.64
C HIS A 89 3.29 -8.30 -17.76
N GLN A 90 2.94 -7.42 -18.70
CA GLN A 90 3.60 -6.13 -18.88
C GLN A 90 3.44 -5.21 -17.66
N LEU A 91 2.26 -5.22 -17.05
CA LEU A 91 1.99 -4.45 -15.83
C LEU A 91 2.84 -4.97 -14.66
N MET A 92 2.97 -6.29 -14.51
CA MET A 92 3.83 -6.90 -13.49
C MET A 92 5.30 -6.54 -13.69
N GLU A 93 5.81 -6.67 -14.92
CA GLU A 93 7.20 -6.29 -15.23
C GLU A 93 7.47 -4.80 -14.96
N MET A 94 6.49 -3.94 -15.24
CA MET A 94 6.58 -2.52 -14.93
C MET A 94 6.66 -2.28 -13.42
N LEU A 95 5.79 -2.92 -12.64
CA LEU A 95 5.79 -2.82 -11.17
C LEU A 95 7.13 -3.33 -10.60
N GLU A 96 7.61 -4.50 -11.04
CA GLU A 96 8.86 -5.13 -10.56
C GLU A 96 10.12 -4.30 -10.85
N ARG A 97 10.08 -3.42 -11.86
CA ARG A 97 11.20 -2.55 -12.24
C ARG A 97 11.15 -1.17 -11.58
N GLY A 98 9.98 -0.78 -11.06
CA GLY A 98 9.73 0.56 -10.54
C GLY A 98 9.96 0.68 -9.04
N LEU A 99 10.02 1.93 -8.61
CA LEU A 99 9.86 2.35 -7.22
C LEU A 99 8.54 3.08 -7.11
N TRP A 100 7.79 2.85 -6.04
CA TRP A 100 6.39 3.28 -5.96
C TRP A 100 6.11 3.93 -4.61
N TYR A 101 5.27 4.96 -4.62
CA TYR A 101 4.45 5.23 -3.46
C TYR A 101 3.24 4.29 -3.51
N VAL A 102 2.72 3.87 -2.36
CA VAL A 102 1.58 2.96 -2.33
C VAL A 102 0.52 3.45 -1.37
N LEU A 103 -0.71 3.53 -1.83
CA LEU A 103 -1.88 3.71 -0.97
C LEU A 103 -2.42 2.32 -0.60
N ALA A 104 -2.45 2.01 0.69
CA ALA A 104 -3.15 0.86 1.23
C ALA A 104 -4.46 1.34 1.84
N VAL A 105 -5.58 0.95 1.23
CA VAL A 105 -6.93 1.24 1.73
C VAL A 105 -7.39 0.05 2.54
N ASP A 106 -7.61 0.23 3.84
CA ASP A 106 -8.06 -0.84 4.73
C ASP A 106 -9.58 -1.06 4.66
N GLY A 107 -10.05 -2.17 5.26
CA GLY A 107 -11.47 -2.52 5.37
C GLY A 107 -12.34 -1.48 6.05
N ASN A 108 -11.75 -0.62 6.88
CA ASN A 108 -12.42 0.45 7.61
C ASN A 108 -12.45 1.77 6.82
N GLY A 109 -11.86 1.81 5.63
CA GLY A 109 -11.76 2.99 4.78
C GLY A 109 -10.62 3.92 5.12
N ALA A 110 -9.73 3.54 6.05
CA ALA A 110 -8.51 4.29 6.31
C ALA A 110 -7.50 4.10 5.17
N VAL A 111 -6.82 5.18 4.82
CA VAL A 111 -5.93 5.23 3.66
C VAL A 111 -4.53 5.54 4.14
N HIS A 112 -3.65 4.55 4.02
CA HIS A 112 -2.25 4.66 4.41
C HIS A 112 -1.39 5.02 3.20
N TRP A 113 -0.75 6.19 3.24
CA TRP A 113 0.30 6.56 2.29
C TRP A 113 1.62 5.96 2.71
N CYS A 114 2.08 5.00 1.91
CA CYS A 114 3.29 4.23 2.13
C CYS A 114 4.39 4.69 1.17
N GLY A 115 5.57 4.92 1.75
CA GLY A 115 6.76 5.39 1.05
C GLY A 115 7.03 6.88 1.30
N GLN A 116 8.31 7.23 1.29
CA GLN A 116 8.81 8.60 1.42
C GLN A 116 9.72 8.94 0.23
N GLU A 117 10.13 10.20 0.12
CA GLU A 117 10.97 10.69 -0.97
C GLU A 117 12.25 9.86 -1.14
N ASP A 118 12.87 9.47 -0.02
CA ASP A 118 14.09 8.65 0.02
C ASP A 118 13.84 7.16 0.32
N ALA A 119 12.58 6.76 0.53
CA ALA A 119 12.19 5.42 0.95
C ALA A 119 10.93 4.93 0.23
N LEU A 120 11.01 4.82 -1.09
CA LEU A 120 9.93 4.29 -1.93
C LEU A 120 9.75 2.78 -1.75
N MET A 121 8.53 2.30 -2.00
CA MET A 121 8.17 0.88 -1.93
C MET A 121 8.73 0.11 -3.13
N LEU A 122 9.37 -1.01 -2.84
CA LEU A 122 9.83 -2.00 -3.81
C LEU A 122 8.75 -3.05 -4.04
N PHE A 123 8.44 -3.35 -5.30
CA PHE A 123 7.51 -4.41 -5.65
C PHE A 123 8.26 -5.71 -6.00
N ALA A 124 7.86 -6.81 -5.39
CA ALA A 124 8.34 -8.13 -5.71
C ALA A 124 7.18 -9.10 -5.95
N THR A 125 7.38 -10.08 -6.83
CA THR A 125 6.41 -11.15 -7.03
C THR A 125 7.00 -12.53 -6.80
N ASN A 126 6.14 -13.45 -6.37
CA ASN A 126 6.40 -14.87 -6.34
C ASN A 126 5.26 -15.59 -7.09
N LYS A 127 5.62 -16.30 -8.17
CA LYS A 127 4.67 -16.99 -9.05
C LYS A 127 4.69 -18.47 -8.74
N THR A 128 3.56 -19.01 -8.27
CA THR A 128 3.42 -20.44 -7.95
C THR A 128 2.19 -21.04 -8.65
N SER A 129 2.34 -22.27 -9.14
CA SER A 129 1.25 -23.07 -9.73
C SER A 129 0.72 -24.14 -8.77
N GLY A 130 1.02 -24.01 -7.47
CA GLY A 130 0.85 -25.05 -6.45
C GLY A 130 -0.58 -25.55 -6.20
N ARG A 131 -0.72 -26.43 -5.21
CA ARG A 131 -1.91 -27.30 -5.03
C ARG A 131 -2.83 -26.84 -3.88
N SER A 132 -2.35 -26.06 -2.92
CA SER A 132 -3.14 -25.59 -1.77
C SER A 132 -3.97 -24.34 -2.10
N ALA A 133 -4.95 -23.99 -1.26
CA ALA A 133 -5.83 -22.83 -1.49
C ALA A 133 -5.06 -21.50 -1.54
N SER A 134 -3.95 -21.40 -0.80
CA SER A 134 -3.01 -20.27 -0.82
C SER A 134 -1.99 -20.31 -1.98
N GLU A 135 -1.88 -21.43 -2.69
CA GLU A 135 -0.97 -21.64 -3.82
C GLU A 135 -1.69 -21.74 -5.19
N ARG A 136 -3.01 -21.57 -5.22
CA ARG A 136 -3.81 -21.79 -6.42
C ARG A 136 -3.50 -20.74 -7.50
N ASN A 137 -2.63 -21.11 -8.44
CA ASN A 137 -2.45 -20.48 -9.77
C ASN A 137 -2.55 -18.95 -9.75
N GLY A 138 -1.74 -18.32 -8.92
CA GLY A 138 -1.76 -16.87 -8.70
C GLY A 138 -0.35 -16.30 -8.61
N THR A 139 -0.28 -14.98 -8.57
CA THR A 139 0.95 -14.23 -8.30
C THR A 139 0.84 -13.63 -6.91
N SER A 140 1.60 -14.15 -5.96
CA SER A 140 1.82 -13.44 -4.70
C SER A 140 2.68 -12.21 -4.98
N PHE A 141 2.36 -11.09 -4.36
CA PHE A 141 3.17 -9.88 -4.45
C PHE A 141 3.41 -9.29 -3.07
N THR A 142 4.50 -8.54 -2.97
CA THR A 142 4.81 -7.71 -1.81
C THR A 142 5.26 -6.34 -2.28
N PHE A 143 4.79 -5.29 -1.61
CA PHE A 143 5.45 -3.99 -1.57
C PHE A 143 6.16 -3.85 -0.23
N THR A 144 7.42 -3.44 -0.23
CA THR A 144 8.17 -3.21 1.02
C THR A 144 9.05 -1.97 0.98
N CYS A 145 9.20 -1.32 2.12
CA CYS A 145 10.26 -0.33 2.35
C CYS A 145 10.58 -0.21 3.85
N ILE A 146 11.63 0.54 4.16
CA ILE A 146 11.96 0.98 5.51
C ILE A 146 11.96 2.49 5.51
N GLN A 147 11.09 3.10 6.33
CA GLN A 147 10.89 4.54 6.46
C GLN A 147 11.44 5.05 7.80
N ASP A 148 11.80 6.33 7.87
CA ASP A 148 12.25 6.99 9.10
C ASP A 148 11.12 7.72 9.85
N GLU A 149 9.92 7.78 9.26
CA GLU A 149 8.68 8.25 9.88
C GLU A 149 7.56 7.21 9.63
N PRO A 150 6.51 7.17 10.47
CA PRO A 150 5.34 6.33 10.20
C PRO A 150 4.60 6.77 8.93
N THR A 151 3.82 5.86 8.37
CA THR A 151 2.94 6.16 7.24
C THR A 151 1.94 7.27 7.56
N VAL A 152 1.54 7.99 6.51
CA VAL A 152 0.66 9.16 6.64
C VAL A 152 -0.76 8.76 6.28
N TYR A 153 -1.73 9.07 7.14
CA TYR A 153 -3.14 8.93 6.81
C TYR A 153 -3.58 10.02 5.84
N ILE A 154 -4.21 9.61 4.73
CA ILE A 154 -4.71 10.50 3.69
C ILE A 154 -6.23 10.60 3.76
N GLU A 155 -6.72 11.83 3.73
CA GLU A 155 -8.14 12.13 3.64
C GLU A 155 -8.61 12.27 2.19
N ASN A 156 -9.87 11.88 1.98
CA ASN A 156 -10.65 12.18 0.78
C ASN A 156 -10.06 11.59 -0.52
N MET A 157 -10.13 10.26 -0.65
CA MET A 157 -9.71 9.48 -1.82
C MET A 157 -10.75 9.37 -2.94
N GLU A 158 -11.87 10.11 -2.88
CA GLU A 158 -13.04 9.91 -3.76
C GLU A 158 -12.78 10.04 -5.28
N GLU A 159 -11.57 10.41 -5.73
CA GLU A 159 -11.27 10.67 -7.14
C GLU A 159 -9.94 10.09 -7.67
N ILE A 160 -9.33 9.07 -7.05
CA ILE A 160 -8.15 8.40 -7.66
C ILE A 160 -8.58 7.33 -8.66
#